data_AF-A0A094G9R5-F1
#
_entry.id   AF-A0A094G9R5-F1
#
_cell.length_a   1.000
_cell.length_b   1.000
_cell.length_c   1.000
_cell.angle_alpha   90.00
_cell.angle_beta   90.00
_cell.angle_gamma   90.00
#
_symmetry.space_group_name_H-M   'P 1'
#
loop_
_entity.id
_entity.type
_entity.pdbx_description
1 polymer ?
#
loop_
_entity_poly.entity_id
_entity_poly.type
_entity_poly.pdbx_seq_one_letter_code
_entity_poly.pdbx_strand_id
1 'polypeptide(L)'
;MLRRTFPESAPLMDKEHLAATMIEQEVASFGSQGMLMSESCFGELPWNAHARRVAAGHILRGLLIRGRLQAAAFDVFMQLCRQGVCSLSSLEHPVDWVHTSKGDCFKWIRRMLCVFGGVRSDWHALQRSWGIPSTCRWHDYLTPLIWLATMIGRSFTSLDVVFDIIRLKDQLGRVDSDQLKALLLNQPDPDWKSDINLNRSKEWYGSMTFACWLPEAVDPSIIQQGFDDAAIALGKEFYSRLERVEMHYAKFFDISKDVFDADVQRGERDIRDWVRES
;
A
#
# COMPACT_ATOMS: atom_id res chain seq x y z
N MET A 1 -12.68 9.11 -24.57
CA MET A 1 -11.56 9.09 -23.60
C MET A 1 -10.41 9.90 -24.18
N LEU A 2 -10.20 11.12 -23.69
CA LEU A 2 -9.08 11.96 -24.10
C LEU A 2 -7.79 11.40 -23.50
N ARG A 3 -6.86 10.92 -24.34
CA ARG A 3 -5.47 10.65 -23.93
C ARG A 3 -4.88 11.97 -23.46
N ARG A 4 -4.48 12.07 -22.18
CA ARG A 4 -3.82 13.27 -21.65
C ARG A 4 -2.48 13.45 -22.38
N THR A 5 -2.34 14.57 -23.09
CA THR A 5 -1.09 15.00 -23.72
C THR A 5 -0.15 15.58 -22.66
N PHE A 6 1.13 15.23 -22.77
CA PHE A 6 2.22 15.62 -21.86
C PHE A 6 2.50 17.14 -21.93
N PRO A 7 2.87 17.83 -20.83
CA PRO A 7 3.34 19.21 -20.88
C PRO A 7 4.84 19.32 -21.25
N GLU A 8 5.14 20.23 -22.19
CA GLU A 8 6.40 20.42 -22.93
C GLU A 8 7.45 21.38 -22.28
N SER A 9 7.68 21.33 -20.97
CA SER A 9 8.57 22.32 -20.31
C SER A 9 10.00 21.89 -20.00
N ALA A 10 10.34 20.60 -20.08
CA ALA A 10 11.73 20.12 -20.05
C ALA A 10 11.93 18.91 -20.98
N PRO A 11 13.14 18.72 -21.55
CA PRO A 11 13.43 17.57 -22.40
C PRO A 11 13.09 16.27 -21.67
N LEU A 12 12.37 15.37 -22.36
CA LEU A 12 11.94 14.07 -21.81
C LEU A 12 13.10 13.29 -21.17
N MET A 13 14.30 13.38 -21.77
CA MET A 13 15.52 12.75 -21.28
C MET A 13 15.96 13.23 -19.89
N ASP A 14 15.83 14.53 -19.57
CA ASP A 14 16.21 15.06 -18.26
C ASP A 14 15.23 14.62 -17.16
N LYS A 15 13.94 14.53 -17.53
CA LYS A 15 12.87 14.00 -16.67
C LYS A 15 13.10 12.51 -16.38
N GLU A 16 13.43 11.73 -17.40
CA GLU A 16 13.74 10.30 -17.29
C GLU A 16 15.03 10.03 -16.51
N HIS A 17 16.05 10.89 -16.63
CA HIS A 17 17.27 10.80 -15.83
C HIS A 17 17.00 11.03 -14.34
N LEU A 18 16.28 12.11 -14.00
CA LEU A 18 15.87 12.39 -12.63
C LEU A 18 15.04 11.23 -12.02
N ALA A 19 14.08 10.71 -12.78
CA ALA A 19 13.25 9.59 -12.36
C ALA A 19 14.06 8.31 -12.14
N ALA A 20 15.04 8.00 -13.00
CA ALA A 20 15.93 6.87 -12.83
C ALA A 20 16.81 7.02 -11.57
N THR A 21 17.37 8.21 -11.32
CA THR A 21 18.14 8.50 -10.09
C THR A 21 17.31 8.31 -8.83
N MET A 22 16.05 8.72 -8.84
CA MET A 22 15.17 8.49 -7.69
C MET A 22 14.85 7.01 -7.49
N ILE A 23 14.62 6.25 -8.56
CA ILE A 23 14.41 4.80 -8.48
C ILE A 23 15.66 4.15 -7.89
N GLU A 24 16.86 4.58 -8.29
CA GLU A 24 18.12 4.12 -7.71
C GLU A 24 18.25 4.48 -6.22
N GLN A 25 17.87 5.68 -5.81
CA GLN A 25 17.84 6.09 -4.40
C GLN A 25 16.85 5.26 -3.58
N GLU A 26 15.67 4.97 -4.13
CA GLU A 26 14.67 4.13 -3.47
C GLU A 26 15.19 2.71 -3.31
N VAL A 27 15.81 2.12 -4.34
CA VAL A 27 16.47 0.80 -4.24
C VAL A 27 17.58 0.81 -3.18
N ALA A 28 18.46 1.82 -3.20
CA ALA A 28 19.57 1.93 -2.25
C ALA A 28 19.10 2.10 -0.80
N SER A 29 17.93 2.71 -0.59
CA SER A 29 17.35 2.89 0.76
C SER A 29 16.97 1.58 1.45
N PHE A 30 16.82 0.48 0.70
CA PHE A 30 16.56 -0.85 1.25
C PHE A 30 17.85 -1.61 1.65
N GLY A 31 19.04 -1.05 1.39
CA GLY A 31 20.32 -1.56 1.88
C GLY A 31 20.83 -2.85 1.22
N SER A 32 21.80 -3.51 1.88
CA SER A 32 22.42 -4.77 1.44
C SER A 32 21.67 -6.03 1.90
N GLN A 33 20.54 -5.85 2.56
CA GLN A 33 19.66 -6.96 2.93
C GLN A 33 19.18 -7.56 1.62
N GLY A 34 19.55 -8.82 1.39
CA GLY A 34 19.27 -9.56 0.17
C GLY A 34 17.77 -9.65 -0.06
N MET A 35 17.19 -8.58 -0.59
CA MET A 35 15.96 -8.67 -1.30
C MET A 35 16.29 -9.56 -2.49
N LEU A 36 15.97 -10.85 -2.37
CA LEU A 36 15.37 -11.58 -3.46
C LEU A 36 14.05 -10.89 -3.79
N MET A 37 14.13 -9.61 -4.15
CA MET A 37 13.18 -8.97 -5.00
C MET A 37 12.97 -9.99 -6.11
N SER A 38 11.74 -10.43 -6.30
CA SER A 38 11.39 -11.08 -7.55
C SER A 38 11.44 -9.98 -8.61
N GLU A 39 12.64 -9.42 -8.89
CA GLU A 39 12.94 -8.51 -9.99
C GLU A 39 12.67 -9.20 -11.33
N SER A 40 12.57 -10.53 -11.32
CA SER A 40 11.99 -11.36 -12.37
C SER A 40 10.54 -11.00 -12.71
N CYS A 41 9.83 -10.24 -11.86
CA CYS A 41 8.48 -9.75 -12.11
C CYS A 41 8.43 -8.32 -12.69
N PHE A 42 9.58 -7.69 -13.01
CA PHE A 42 9.59 -6.45 -13.81
C PHE A 42 9.02 -6.63 -15.24
N GLY A 43 8.55 -7.84 -15.60
CA GLY A 43 8.27 -8.17 -16.99
C GLY A 43 9.56 -8.08 -17.81
N GLU A 44 9.43 -8.16 -19.12
CA GLU A 44 10.49 -8.36 -20.12
C GLU A 44 11.64 -7.31 -20.16
N LEU A 45 11.73 -6.39 -19.20
CA LEU A 45 12.73 -5.32 -19.21
C LEU A 45 14.06 -5.80 -18.60
N PRO A 46 15.16 -5.83 -19.38
CA PRO A 46 16.47 -6.22 -18.88
C PRO A 46 16.98 -5.23 -17.83
N TRP A 47 17.60 -5.75 -16.77
CA TRP A 47 18.07 -4.95 -15.64
C TRP A 47 19.31 -4.13 -16.00
N ASN A 48 19.08 -2.93 -16.54
CA ASN A 48 20.13 -1.95 -16.77
C ASN A 48 19.58 -0.53 -16.62
N ALA A 49 20.50 0.42 -16.46
CA ALA A 49 20.17 1.85 -16.34
C ALA A 49 19.31 2.34 -17.53
N HIS A 50 19.45 1.73 -18.70
CA HIS A 50 18.67 2.08 -19.88
C HIS A 50 17.20 1.67 -19.75
N ALA A 51 16.88 0.44 -19.33
CA ALA A 51 15.50 -0.01 -19.14
C ALA A 51 14.78 0.76 -18.01
N ARG A 52 15.50 1.08 -16.93
CA ARG A 52 14.97 1.94 -15.84
C ARG A 52 14.60 3.33 -16.33
N ARG A 53 15.43 3.94 -17.20
CA ARG A 53 15.15 5.24 -17.83
C ARG A 53 13.94 5.17 -18.74
N VAL A 54 13.89 4.18 -19.64
CA VAL A 54 12.79 4.00 -20.61
C VAL A 54 11.45 3.72 -19.91
N ALA A 55 11.45 3.01 -18.77
CA ALA A 55 10.24 2.69 -18.02
C ALA A 55 9.95 3.65 -16.86
N ALA A 56 10.78 4.67 -16.62
CA ALA A 56 10.75 5.47 -15.40
C ALA A 56 9.38 6.11 -15.15
N GLY A 57 8.77 6.69 -16.18
CA GLY A 57 7.45 7.32 -16.07
C GLY A 57 6.33 6.35 -15.67
N HIS A 58 6.38 5.10 -16.13
CA HIS A 58 5.43 4.09 -15.70
C HIS A 58 5.71 3.62 -14.26
N ILE A 59 6.98 3.45 -13.88
CA ILE A 59 7.37 3.03 -12.53
C ILE A 59 6.89 4.06 -11.51
N LEU A 60 7.11 5.35 -11.77
CA LEU A 60 6.65 6.44 -10.89
C LEU A 60 5.12 6.49 -10.76
N ARG A 61 4.37 6.26 -11.84
CA ARG A 61 2.90 6.18 -11.80
C ARG A 61 2.42 5.02 -10.92
N GLY A 62 3.04 3.85 -11.08
CA GLY A 62 2.74 2.68 -10.25
C GLY A 62 3.08 2.91 -8.77
N LEU A 63 4.20 3.58 -8.48
CA LEU A 63 4.58 3.98 -7.12
C LEU A 63 3.55 4.90 -6.48
N LEU A 64 2.97 5.84 -7.23
CA LEU A 64 1.95 6.75 -6.69
C LEU A 64 0.66 6.01 -6.29
N ILE A 65 0.13 5.17 -7.19
CA ILE A 65 -1.08 4.36 -6.91
C ILE A 65 -0.83 3.50 -5.67
N ARG A 66 0.34 2.86 -5.60
CA ARG A 66 0.72 2.01 -4.47
C ARG A 66 0.92 2.80 -3.18
N GLY A 67 1.65 3.91 -3.22
CA GLY A 67 1.92 4.74 -2.05
C GLY A 67 0.63 5.14 -1.35
N ARG A 68 -0.39 5.49 -2.14
CA ARG A 68 -1.74 5.81 -1.62
C ARG A 68 -2.48 4.61 -1.04
N LEU A 69 -2.38 3.44 -1.67
CA LEU A 69 -2.98 2.21 -1.12
C LEU A 69 -2.31 1.77 0.18
N GLN A 70 -0.99 1.87 0.24
CA GLN A 70 -0.23 1.62 1.44
C GLN A 70 -0.60 2.63 2.53
N ALA A 71 -0.77 3.91 2.19
CA ALA A 71 -1.17 4.94 3.15
C ALA A 71 -2.55 4.65 3.72
N ALA A 72 -3.53 4.32 2.87
CA ALA A 72 -4.85 3.92 3.32
C ALA A 72 -4.81 2.70 4.25
N ALA A 73 -4.04 1.67 3.91
CA ALA A 73 -3.89 0.48 4.76
C ALA A 73 -3.18 0.81 6.09
N PHE A 74 -2.13 1.63 6.05
CA PHE A 74 -1.34 2.02 7.21
C PHE A 74 -2.17 2.85 8.20
N ASP A 75 -2.86 3.87 7.69
CA ASP A 75 -3.73 4.75 8.47
C ASP A 75 -4.87 3.99 9.14
N VAL A 76 -5.53 3.09 8.40
CA VAL A 76 -6.56 2.21 8.95
C VAL A 76 -5.98 1.38 10.10
N PHE A 77 -4.82 0.77 9.90
CA PHE A 77 -4.18 -0.02 10.95
C PHE A 77 -3.81 0.83 12.18
N MET A 78 -3.25 2.03 11.99
CA MET A 78 -2.93 2.94 13.08
C MET A 78 -4.18 3.33 13.86
N GLN A 79 -5.31 3.52 13.20
CA GLN A 79 -6.58 3.82 13.86
C GLN A 79 -7.14 2.62 14.62
N LEU A 80 -7.03 1.41 14.08
CA LEU A 80 -7.39 0.18 14.79
C LEU A 80 -6.55 0.03 16.08
N CYS A 81 -5.25 0.33 16.01
CA CYS A 81 -4.38 0.35 17.19
C CYS A 81 -4.75 1.45 18.19
N ARG A 82 -5.02 2.66 17.71
CA ARG A 82 -5.44 3.79 18.56
C ARG A 82 -6.71 3.49 19.34
N GLN A 83 -7.64 2.76 18.73
CA GLN A 83 -8.91 2.35 19.36
C GLN A 83 -8.77 1.08 20.22
N GLY A 84 -7.57 0.51 20.33
CA GLY A 84 -7.31 -0.70 21.13
C GLY A 84 -7.92 -1.99 20.57
N VAL A 85 -8.36 -1.99 19.31
CA VAL A 85 -8.93 -3.20 18.66
C VAL A 85 -7.89 -4.05 17.95
N CYS A 86 -6.73 -3.46 17.66
CA CYS A 86 -5.52 -4.14 17.23
C CYS A 86 -4.33 -3.65 18.07
N SER A 87 -3.17 -4.31 17.93
CA SER A 87 -1.94 -3.96 18.65
C SER A 87 -0.78 -3.76 17.69
N LEU A 88 0.06 -2.76 17.99
CA LEU A 88 1.32 -2.51 17.28
C LEU A 88 2.29 -3.69 17.38
N SER A 89 2.16 -4.56 18.38
CA SER A 89 2.95 -5.80 18.50
C SER A 89 2.81 -6.73 17.28
N SER A 90 1.73 -6.61 16.50
CA SER A 90 1.58 -7.34 15.24
C SER A 90 2.67 -7.04 14.20
N LEU A 91 3.38 -5.90 14.33
CA LEU A 91 4.47 -5.48 13.47
C LEU A 91 5.83 -6.12 13.82
N GLU A 92 5.98 -6.76 14.99
CA GLU A 92 7.26 -7.33 15.47
C GLU A 92 7.80 -8.47 14.60
N HIS A 93 6.96 -9.04 13.73
CA HIS A 93 7.30 -10.21 12.95
C HIS A 93 7.22 -9.92 11.45
N PRO A 94 8.14 -10.50 10.65
CA PRO A 94 8.08 -10.37 9.19
C PRO A 94 6.82 -11.07 8.66
N VAL A 95 6.27 -10.54 7.56
CA VAL A 95 5.14 -11.10 6.81
C VAL A 95 5.67 -12.13 5.82
N ASP A 96 5.01 -13.29 5.73
CA ASP A 96 5.20 -14.22 4.62
C ASP A 96 4.35 -13.75 3.42
N TRP A 97 5.03 -13.21 2.41
CA TRP A 97 4.40 -12.68 1.21
C TRP A 97 4.11 -13.77 0.16
N VAL A 98 4.65 -14.98 0.33
CA VAL A 98 4.56 -16.08 -0.65
C VAL A 98 3.50 -17.08 -0.25
N HIS A 99 3.55 -17.50 1.01
CA HIS A 99 2.72 -18.55 1.54
C HIS A 99 1.67 -17.93 2.46
N THR A 100 0.68 -17.27 1.86
CA THR A 100 -0.44 -16.73 2.64
C THR A 100 -1.09 -17.84 3.46
N SER A 101 -1.20 -17.63 4.78
CA SER A 101 -1.80 -18.58 5.72
C SER A 101 -3.15 -19.13 5.24
N LYS A 102 -3.41 -20.42 5.51
CA LYS A 102 -4.64 -21.13 5.08
C LYS A 102 -5.70 -21.23 6.17
N GLY A 103 -5.53 -20.57 7.32
CA GLY A 103 -6.52 -20.58 8.40
C GLY A 103 -7.84 -19.91 7.99
N ASP A 104 -8.97 -20.44 8.46
CA ASP A 104 -10.29 -19.95 8.06
C ASP A 104 -10.58 -18.53 8.57
N CYS A 105 -10.12 -18.18 9.77
CA CYS A 105 -10.16 -16.81 10.28
C CYS A 105 -9.46 -15.82 9.33
N PHE A 106 -8.22 -16.13 8.92
CA PHE A 106 -7.47 -15.25 8.02
C PHE A 106 -8.10 -15.15 6.62
N LYS A 107 -8.61 -16.27 6.09
CA LYS A 107 -9.38 -16.24 4.83
C LYS A 107 -10.61 -15.34 4.96
N TRP A 108 -11.30 -15.41 6.09
CA TRP A 108 -12.49 -14.59 6.34
C TRP A 108 -12.14 -13.10 6.46
N ILE A 109 -11.10 -12.73 7.21
CA ILE A 109 -10.58 -11.35 7.30
C ILE A 109 -10.29 -10.80 5.91
N ARG A 110 -9.56 -11.56 5.08
CA ARG A 110 -9.25 -11.15 3.70
C ARG A 110 -10.51 -10.94 2.87
N ARG A 111 -11.49 -11.85 2.95
CA ARG A 111 -12.77 -11.73 2.24
C ARG A 111 -13.54 -10.48 2.67
N MET A 112 -13.57 -10.19 3.97
CA MET A 112 -14.21 -9.00 4.49
C MET A 112 -13.52 -7.72 4.02
N LEU A 113 -12.18 -7.68 3.96
CA LEU A 113 -11.47 -6.53 3.39
C LEU A 113 -11.71 -6.37 1.88
N CYS A 114 -12.00 -7.43 1.14
CA CYS A 114 -12.30 -7.37 -0.30
C CYS A 114 -13.64 -6.69 -0.64
N VAL A 115 -14.53 -6.44 0.33
CA VAL A 115 -15.79 -5.71 0.06
C VAL A 115 -15.57 -4.21 -0.14
N PHE A 116 -14.44 -3.68 0.32
CA PHE A 116 -14.10 -2.27 0.23
C PHE A 116 -13.64 -1.93 -1.19
N GLY A 117 -14.13 -0.80 -1.72
CA GLY A 117 -13.94 -0.44 -3.11
C GLY A 117 -12.48 -0.29 -3.53
N GLY A 118 -11.62 0.21 -2.64
CA GLY A 118 -10.17 0.25 -2.87
C GLY A 118 -9.65 -1.15 -3.16
N VAL A 119 -9.97 -2.13 -2.33
CA VAL A 119 -9.47 -3.51 -2.51
C VAL A 119 -10.08 -4.21 -3.73
N ARG A 120 -11.38 -4.02 -3.96
CA ARG A 120 -12.14 -4.68 -5.04
C ARG A 120 -11.82 -4.15 -6.44
N SER A 121 -11.18 -2.99 -6.55
CA SER A 121 -10.99 -2.31 -7.82
C SER A 121 -10.24 -3.17 -8.85
N ASP A 122 -10.63 -3.05 -10.12
CA ASP A 122 -9.84 -3.62 -11.23
C ASP A 122 -8.58 -2.77 -11.42
N TRP A 123 -7.56 -3.10 -10.65
CA TRP A 123 -6.28 -2.41 -10.68
C TRP A 123 -5.58 -2.53 -12.03
N HIS A 124 -5.85 -3.57 -12.82
CA HIS A 124 -5.33 -3.68 -14.18
C HIS A 124 -6.03 -2.72 -15.14
N ALA A 125 -7.33 -2.49 -14.99
CA ALA A 125 -8.04 -1.45 -15.73
C ALA A 125 -7.56 -0.04 -15.33
N LEU A 126 -7.36 0.23 -14.03
CA LEU A 126 -6.84 1.50 -13.57
C LEU A 126 -5.40 1.74 -14.07
N GLN A 127 -4.55 0.73 -13.98
CA GLN A 127 -3.19 0.77 -14.51
C GLN A 127 -3.19 1.17 -16.00
N ARG A 128 -4.07 0.56 -16.80
CA ARG A 128 -4.22 0.89 -18.23
C ARG A 128 -4.72 2.31 -18.46
N SER A 129 -5.65 2.82 -17.65
CA SER A 129 -6.14 4.20 -17.80
C SER A 129 -5.06 5.23 -17.47
N TRP A 130 -4.08 4.86 -16.65
CA TRP A 130 -2.87 5.63 -16.35
C TRP A 130 -1.75 5.44 -17.39
N GLY A 131 -2.04 4.75 -18.49
CA GLY A 131 -1.10 4.53 -19.59
C GLY A 131 0.00 3.51 -19.28
N ILE A 132 -0.12 2.74 -18.20
CA ILE A 132 0.80 1.66 -17.88
C ILE A 132 0.26 0.37 -18.55
N PRO A 133 1.06 -0.36 -19.34
CA PRO A 133 0.60 -1.61 -19.97
C PRO A 133 0.12 -2.64 -18.94
N SER A 134 -0.94 -3.40 -19.23
CA SER A 134 -1.46 -4.42 -18.31
C SER A 134 -0.52 -5.61 -18.10
N THR A 135 0.44 -5.80 -19.01
CA THR A 135 1.48 -6.83 -18.92
C THR A 135 2.61 -6.46 -17.95
N CYS A 136 2.67 -5.21 -17.49
CA CYS A 136 3.60 -4.78 -16.47
C CYS A 136 3.20 -5.40 -15.12
N ARG A 137 3.99 -6.37 -14.65
CA ARG A 137 3.75 -7.16 -13.43
C ARG A 137 4.64 -6.78 -12.24
N TRP A 138 5.21 -5.59 -12.27
CA TRP A 138 6.16 -5.10 -11.27
C TRP A 138 5.46 -4.83 -9.92
N HIS A 139 4.12 -4.96 -9.92
CA HIS A 139 3.25 -4.57 -8.84
C HIS A 139 2.22 -5.65 -8.53
N ASP A 140 2.12 -5.96 -7.25
CA ASP A 140 0.98 -6.65 -6.68
C ASP A 140 0.17 -5.62 -5.86
N TYR A 141 -0.98 -5.20 -6.39
CA TYR A 141 -1.87 -4.26 -5.70
C TYR A 141 -2.59 -4.88 -4.50
N LEU A 142 -2.46 -6.20 -4.30
CA LEU A 142 -2.95 -6.89 -3.11
C LEU A 142 -1.94 -6.86 -1.97
N THR A 143 -0.70 -6.40 -2.17
CA THR A 143 0.29 -6.32 -1.09
C THR A 143 -0.22 -5.52 0.13
N PRO A 144 -0.80 -4.30 0.00
CA PRO A 144 -1.32 -3.56 1.16
C PRO A 144 -2.47 -4.28 1.86
N LEU A 145 -3.29 -5.00 1.11
CA LEU A 145 -4.38 -5.84 1.64
C LEU A 145 -3.83 -7.00 2.47
N ILE A 146 -2.85 -7.74 1.95
CA ILE A 146 -2.23 -8.89 2.63
C ILE A 146 -1.60 -8.42 3.94
N TRP A 147 -0.91 -7.27 3.89
CA TRP A 147 -0.33 -6.66 5.07
C TRP A 147 -1.38 -6.32 6.13
N LEU A 148 -2.42 -5.55 5.76
CA LEU A 148 -3.46 -5.13 6.69
C LEU A 148 -4.21 -6.33 7.28
N ALA A 149 -4.57 -7.30 6.44
CA ALA A 149 -5.20 -8.55 6.89
C ALA A 149 -4.32 -9.30 7.90
N THR A 150 -3.00 -9.30 7.68
CA THR A 150 -2.04 -9.97 8.57
C THR A 150 -1.98 -9.25 9.90
N MET A 151 -1.86 -7.93 9.92
CA MET A 151 -1.80 -7.15 11.16
C MET A 151 -3.07 -7.29 12.01
N ILE A 152 -4.24 -7.26 11.35
CA ILE A 152 -5.53 -7.55 11.99
C ILE A 152 -5.51 -8.96 12.56
N GLY A 153 -5.24 -9.98 11.74
CA GLY A 153 -5.26 -11.38 12.16
C GLY A 153 -4.27 -11.71 13.29
N ARG A 154 -3.18 -10.94 13.41
CA ARG A 154 -2.18 -11.09 14.48
C ARG A 154 -2.61 -10.53 15.82
N SER A 155 -3.54 -9.58 15.86
CA SER A 155 -3.78 -8.80 17.08
C SER A 155 -5.21 -8.34 17.34
N PHE A 156 -6.19 -8.74 16.52
CA PHE A 156 -7.56 -8.31 16.73
C PHE A 156 -8.11 -8.77 18.09
N THR A 157 -8.90 -7.90 18.74
CA THR A 157 -9.68 -8.27 19.93
C THR A 157 -11.13 -8.62 19.58
N SER A 158 -11.69 -7.97 18.56
CA SER A 158 -13.01 -8.26 18.01
C SER A 158 -13.06 -7.93 16.51
N LEU A 159 -13.39 -8.92 15.69
CA LEU A 159 -13.48 -8.74 14.24
C LEU A 159 -14.61 -7.79 13.84
N ASP A 160 -15.77 -7.86 14.49
CA ASP A 160 -16.90 -6.98 14.18
C ASP A 160 -16.53 -5.50 14.39
N VAL A 161 -15.89 -5.19 15.53
CA VAL A 161 -15.45 -3.83 15.84
C VAL A 161 -14.37 -3.36 14.87
N VAL A 162 -13.45 -4.24 14.46
CA VAL A 162 -12.45 -3.93 13.43
C VAL A 162 -13.15 -3.47 12.15
N PHE A 163 -14.12 -4.22 11.64
CA PHE A 163 -14.78 -3.88 10.38
C PHE A 163 -15.70 -2.66 10.49
N ASP A 164 -16.31 -2.43 11.65
CA ASP A 164 -17.06 -1.21 11.92
C ASP A 164 -16.15 0.03 11.89
N ILE A 165 -14.97 -0.03 12.50
CA ILE A 165 -14.00 1.06 12.45
C ILE A 165 -13.55 1.31 11.01
N ILE A 166 -13.16 0.26 10.27
CA ILE A 166 -12.72 0.40 8.87
C ILE A 166 -13.83 1.08 8.03
N ARG A 167 -15.08 0.67 8.22
CA ARG A 167 -16.24 1.26 7.52
C ARG A 167 -16.47 2.72 7.90
N LEU A 168 -16.40 3.06 9.18
CA LEU A 168 -16.61 4.42 9.66
C LEU A 168 -15.55 5.40 9.15
N LYS A 169 -14.36 4.90 8.82
CA LYS A 169 -13.24 5.72 8.38
C LYS A 169 -13.22 5.98 6.88
N ASP A 170 -13.91 5.15 6.10
CA ASP A 170 -14.06 5.24 4.63
C ASP A 170 -12.72 5.36 3.85
N GLN A 171 -11.58 5.06 4.49
CA GLN A 171 -10.25 5.17 3.88
C GLN A 171 -9.98 4.08 2.83
N LEU A 172 -10.62 2.91 2.97
CA LEU A 172 -10.60 1.86 1.94
C LEU A 172 -11.70 2.03 0.89
N GLY A 173 -12.49 3.11 1.01
CA GLY A 173 -13.58 3.48 0.13
C GLY A 173 -14.86 2.64 0.31
N ARG A 174 -15.95 3.16 -0.28
CA ARG A 174 -17.30 2.55 -0.28
C ARG A 174 -17.32 1.03 -0.34
N VAL A 175 -18.15 0.48 0.53
CA VAL A 175 -18.46 -0.94 0.68
C VAL A 175 -19.44 -1.43 -0.38
N ASP A 176 -19.16 -2.60 -0.96
CA ASP A 176 -20.14 -3.39 -1.72
C ASP A 176 -21.14 -4.02 -0.74
N SER A 177 -22.34 -3.44 -0.68
CA SER A 177 -23.38 -3.85 0.26
C SER A 177 -23.90 -5.27 0.00
N ASP A 178 -23.88 -5.75 -1.24
CA ASP A 178 -24.41 -7.07 -1.57
C ASP A 178 -23.40 -8.17 -1.21
N GLN A 179 -22.11 -7.94 -1.49
CA GLN A 179 -21.05 -8.83 -1.01
C GLN A 179 -20.94 -8.84 0.51
N LEU A 180 -21.06 -7.67 1.16
CA LEU A 180 -21.07 -7.61 2.62
C LEU A 180 -22.23 -8.43 3.19
N LYS A 181 -23.45 -8.29 2.66
CA LYS A 181 -24.60 -9.11 3.09
C LYS A 181 -24.31 -10.61 2.93
N ALA A 182 -23.73 -11.03 1.80
CA ALA A 182 -23.39 -12.43 1.56
C ALA A 182 -22.32 -12.96 2.54
N LEU A 183 -21.36 -12.13 2.95
CA LEU A 183 -20.36 -12.49 3.95
C LEU A 183 -20.92 -12.50 5.37
N LEU A 184 -21.80 -11.57 5.73
CA LEU A 184 -22.44 -11.52 7.05
C LEU A 184 -23.38 -12.71 7.32
N LEU A 185 -23.89 -13.37 6.28
CA LEU A 185 -24.59 -14.66 6.42
C LEU A 185 -23.66 -15.78 6.90
N ASN A 186 -22.34 -15.64 6.70
CA ASN A 186 -21.30 -16.52 7.22
C ASN A 186 -20.55 -15.77 8.34
N GLN A 187 -21.22 -15.58 9.48
CA GLN A 187 -20.67 -14.85 10.62
C GLN A 187 -19.29 -15.39 11.03
N PRO A 188 -18.40 -14.52 11.55
CA PRO A 188 -17.13 -14.99 12.09
C PRO A 188 -17.41 -16.00 13.20
N ASP A 189 -16.60 -17.05 13.23
CA ASP A 189 -16.69 -18.02 14.33
C ASP A 189 -16.31 -17.30 15.64
N PRO A 190 -17.17 -17.33 16.67
CA PRO A 190 -16.90 -16.65 17.93
C PRO A 190 -15.66 -17.18 18.66
N ASP A 191 -15.20 -18.40 18.33
CA ASP A 191 -14.00 -19.00 18.91
C ASP A 191 -12.70 -18.56 18.21
N TRP A 192 -12.79 -17.80 17.11
CA TRP A 192 -11.61 -17.29 16.44
C TRP A 192 -10.86 -16.29 17.32
N LYS A 193 -9.56 -16.54 17.46
CA LYS A 193 -8.62 -15.69 18.19
C LYS A 193 -7.54 -15.18 17.26
N SER A 194 -7.01 -14.01 17.57
CA SER A 194 -5.81 -13.51 16.93
C SER A 194 -4.63 -14.45 17.18
N ASP A 195 -3.75 -14.59 16.19
CA ASP A 195 -2.52 -15.37 16.32
C ASP A 195 -1.33 -14.50 15.89
N ILE A 196 -0.50 -14.13 16.86
CA ILE A 196 0.69 -13.29 16.61
C ILE A 196 1.66 -13.94 15.60
N ASN A 197 1.63 -15.27 15.45
CA ASN A 197 2.45 -16.00 14.48
C ASN A 197 1.78 -16.18 13.12
N LEU A 198 0.59 -15.59 12.92
CA LEU A 198 -0.12 -15.65 11.65
C LEU A 198 0.75 -15.05 10.54
N ASN A 199 0.86 -15.80 9.44
CA ASN A 199 1.58 -15.39 8.24
C ASN A 199 3.00 -14.91 8.55
N ARG A 200 3.67 -15.55 9.51
CA ARG A 200 5.02 -15.22 9.95
C ARG A 200 6.04 -15.97 9.11
N SER A 201 6.92 -15.24 8.45
CA SER A 201 8.09 -15.85 7.80
C SER A 201 9.16 -16.18 8.83
N LYS A 202 9.97 -17.21 8.56
CA LYS A 202 11.14 -17.55 9.40
C LYS A 202 12.21 -16.48 9.33
N GLU A 203 12.36 -15.86 8.16
CA GLU A 203 13.31 -14.79 7.88
C GLU A 203 12.61 -13.70 7.07
N TRP A 204 13.15 -12.50 7.10
CA TRP A 204 12.60 -11.41 6.30
C TRP A 204 13.15 -11.50 4.86
N TYR A 205 12.28 -11.84 3.90
CA TYR A 205 12.61 -11.94 2.47
C TYR A 205 12.18 -10.70 1.67
N GLY A 206 11.61 -9.71 2.34
CA GLY A 206 10.93 -8.57 1.72
C GLY A 206 9.62 -8.96 1.02
N SER A 207 8.87 -7.94 0.61
CA SER A 207 7.57 -8.10 -0.08
C SER A 207 7.65 -8.71 -1.49
N MET A 208 8.88 -8.96 -1.98
CA MET A 208 9.19 -9.32 -3.36
C MET A 208 8.62 -8.37 -4.43
N THR A 209 8.14 -7.20 -4.01
CA THR A 209 7.59 -6.17 -4.88
C THR A 209 8.30 -4.83 -4.65
N PHE A 210 8.57 -4.11 -5.74
CA PHE A 210 9.40 -2.91 -5.68
C PHE A 210 8.61 -1.79 -4.98
N ALA A 211 9.23 -1.26 -3.91
CA ALA A 211 8.79 -0.21 -3.00
C ALA A 211 7.51 -0.53 -2.17
N CYS A 212 7.53 -1.61 -1.39
CA CYS A 212 6.64 -1.74 -0.23
C CYS A 212 7.28 -1.04 0.98
N TRP A 213 6.55 -0.12 1.61
CA TRP A 213 6.99 0.72 2.73
C TRP A 213 6.25 0.40 4.03
N LEU A 214 5.29 -0.53 3.98
CA LEU A 214 4.51 -0.91 5.14
C LEU A 214 5.43 -1.58 6.18
N PRO A 215 5.37 -1.16 7.45
CA PRO A 215 6.29 -1.66 8.47
C PRO A 215 6.07 -3.14 8.77
N GLU A 216 7.16 -3.87 8.94
CA GLU A 216 7.21 -5.26 9.38
C GLU A 216 8.56 -5.52 10.05
N ALA A 217 8.65 -6.55 10.90
CA ALA A 217 9.87 -6.84 11.67
C ALA A 217 10.37 -5.62 12.48
N VAL A 218 9.43 -4.85 13.05
CA VAL A 218 9.72 -3.64 13.82
C VAL A 218 10.36 -4.00 15.16
N ASP A 219 11.38 -3.24 15.55
CA ASP A 219 12.04 -3.40 16.85
C ASP A 219 11.03 -3.18 18.00
N PRO A 220 10.90 -4.12 18.95
CA PRO A 220 10.00 -3.97 20.09
C PRO A 220 10.21 -2.69 20.90
N SER A 221 11.43 -2.13 20.92
CA SER A 221 11.73 -0.86 21.59
C SER A 221 10.99 0.33 20.98
N ILE A 222 10.57 0.27 19.72
CA ILE A 222 9.72 1.29 19.09
C ILE A 222 8.29 1.13 19.58
N ILE A 223 7.79 -0.11 19.61
CA ILE A 223 6.40 -0.44 19.97
C ILE A 223 6.12 -0.18 21.46
N GLN A 224 7.12 -0.35 22.32
CA GLN A 224 7.01 -0.20 23.77
C GLN A 224 7.01 1.26 24.26
N GLN A 225 7.21 2.25 23.37
CA GLN A 225 7.23 3.68 23.73
C GLN A 225 5.82 4.25 24.03
N GLY A 226 4.76 3.49 23.76
CA GLY A 226 3.38 3.98 23.77
C GLY A 226 2.91 4.30 22.36
N PHE A 227 1.58 4.35 22.18
CA PHE A 227 0.98 4.42 20.85
C PHE A 227 1.40 5.66 20.06
N ASP A 228 1.32 6.86 20.65
CA ASP A 228 1.58 8.11 19.93
C ASP A 228 3.04 8.23 19.46
N ASP A 229 4.01 7.91 20.33
CA ASP A 229 5.43 7.93 20.00
C ASP A 229 5.80 6.87 18.95
N ALA A 230 5.27 5.66 19.09
CA ALA A 230 5.46 4.60 18.11
C ALA A 230 4.84 4.96 16.75
N ALA A 231 3.64 5.55 16.74
CA ALA A 231 2.97 5.98 15.51
C ALA A 231 3.77 7.07 14.78
N ILE A 232 4.34 8.04 15.52
CA ILE A 232 5.23 9.06 14.95
C ILE A 232 6.49 8.41 14.35
N ALA A 233 7.14 7.51 15.09
CA ALA A 233 8.35 6.84 14.64
C ALA A 233 8.11 6.02 13.35
N LEU A 234 7.04 5.22 13.32
CA LEU A 234 6.65 4.40 12.18
C LEU A 234 6.20 5.26 10.99
N GLY A 235 5.42 6.32 11.25
CA GLY A 235 4.91 7.21 10.22
C GLY A 235 5.99 8.06 9.56
N LYS A 236 7.05 8.45 10.28
CA LYS A 236 8.09 9.36 9.77
C LYS A 236 8.74 8.84 8.50
N GLU A 237 9.20 7.59 8.49
CA GLU A 237 9.84 7.01 7.30
C GLU A 237 8.82 6.77 6.19
N PHE A 238 7.66 6.23 6.55
CA PHE A 238 6.58 5.93 5.62
C PHE A 238 6.12 7.17 4.84
N TYR A 239 5.74 8.25 5.55
CA TYR A 239 5.24 9.47 4.92
C TYR A 239 6.36 10.26 4.23
N SER A 240 7.61 10.16 4.68
CA SER A 240 8.75 10.72 3.94
C SER A 240 8.92 10.05 2.57
N ARG A 241 8.73 8.73 2.47
CA ARG A 241 8.73 8.01 1.18
C ARG A 241 7.52 8.38 0.32
N LEU A 242 6.33 8.46 0.92
CA LEU A 242 5.10 8.88 0.22
C LEU A 242 5.23 10.30 -0.34
N GLU A 243 5.64 11.27 0.49
CA GLU A 243 5.81 12.66 0.11
C GLU A 243 6.83 12.80 -1.03
N ARG A 244 7.94 12.06 -0.97
CA ARG A 244 8.90 12.01 -2.09
C ARG A 244 8.20 11.55 -3.37
N VAL A 245 7.49 10.41 -3.36
CA VAL A 245 6.80 9.91 -4.57
C VAL A 245 5.74 10.90 -5.09
N GLU A 246 4.96 11.53 -4.20
CA GLU A 246 3.97 12.53 -4.60
C GLU A 246 4.61 13.81 -5.17
N MET A 247 5.65 14.34 -4.51
CA MET A 247 6.40 15.50 -4.99
C MET A 247 7.09 15.23 -6.32
N HIS A 248 7.68 14.06 -6.47
CA HIS A 248 8.42 13.73 -7.67
C HIS A 248 7.51 13.51 -8.88
N TYR A 249 6.25 13.12 -8.67
CA TYR A 249 5.25 13.10 -9.74
C TYR A 249 4.94 14.51 -10.25
N ALA A 250 4.72 15.47 -9.34
CA ALA A 250 4.50 16.87 -9.70
C ALA A 250 5.72 17.46 -10.44
N LYS A 251 6.94 17.16 -9.98
CA LYS A 251 8.19 17.58 -10.64
C LYS A 251 8.42 16.91 -12.00
N PHE A 252 8.09 15.63 -12.16
CA PHE A 252 8.28 14.90 -13.41
C PHE A 252 7.30 15.35 -14.50
N PHE A 253 6.04 15.59 -14.15
CA PHE A 253 5.02 16.02 -15.11
C PHE A 253 4.85 17.55 -15.20
N ASP A 254 5.60 18.32 -14.41
CA ASP A 254 5.45 19.78 -14.29
C ASP A 254 3.98 20.20 -14.07
N ILE A 255 3.27 19.40 -13.26
CA ILE A 255 1.88 19.64 -12.93
C ILE A 255 1.88 20.57 -11.72
N SER A 256 1.32 21.77 -11.89
CA SER A 256 1.07 22.68 -10.77
C SER A 256 0.24 21.96 -9.70
N LYS A 257 0.55 22.19 -8.42
CA LYS A 257 -0.14 21.60 -7.26
C LYS A 257 -1.67 21.66 -7.39
N ASP A 258 -2.20 22.77 -7.89
CA ASP A 258 -3.66 22.98 -8.07
C ASP A 258 -4.30 22.03 -9.10
N VAL A 259 -3.58 21.65 -10.16
CA VAL A 259 -4.05 20.71 -11.19
C VAL A 259 -3.99 19.28 -10.66
N PHE A 260 -2.95 18.95 -9.90
CA PHE A 260 -2.83 17.67 -9.21
C PHE A 260 -3.96 17.48 -8.20
N ASP A 261 -4.21 18.49 -7.36
CA ASP A 261 -5.28 18.47 -6.36
C ASP A 261 -6.67 18.41 -7.02
N ALA A 262 -6.87 19.06 -8.16
CA ALA A 262 -8.12 18.98 -8.93
C ALA A 262 -8.32 17.62 -9.62
N ASP A 263 -7.25 16.98 -10.10
CA ASP A 263 -7.31 15.65 -10.72
C ASP A 263 -7.57 14.55 -9.69
N VAL A 264 -6.99 14.68 -8.50
CA VAL A 264 -7.32 13.87 -7.32
C VAL A 264 -8.82 13.96 -6.97
N GLN A 265 -9.41 15.15 -7.12
CA GLN A 265 -10.83 15.37 -6.84
C GLN A 265 -11.78 14.94 -7.97
N ARG A 266 -11.29 14.81 -9.21
CA ARG A 266 -12.11 14.46 -10.40
C ARG A 266 -12.02 12.98 -10.80
N GLY A 267 -10.98 12.25 -10.38
CA GLY A 267 -10.82 10.82 -10.63
C GLY A 267 -11.38 9.95 -9.50
N GLU A 268 -12.70 9.91 -9.36
CA GLU A 268 -13.46 8.90 -8.58
C GLU A 268 -12.89 8.49 -7.20
N ARG A 269 -13.11 9.37 -6.21
CA ARG A 269 -13.23 9.19 -4.73
C ARG A 269 -12.25 10.06 -3.94
N ASP A 270 -12.86 10.71 -2.95
CA ASP A 270 -12.32 11.75 -2.08
C ASP A 270 -11.03 11.37 -1.34
N ILE A 271 -9.97 12.13 -1.59
CA ILE A 271 -8.92 12.41 -0.60
C ILE A 271 -9.37 13.58 0.33
N ARG A 272 -10.60 14.12 0.16
CA ARG A 272 -11.09 15.29 0.93
C ARG A 272 -11.42 15.02 2.40
N ASP A 273 -11.34 13.78 2.89
CA ASP A 273 -11.57 13.48 4.32
C ASP A 273 -10.29 13.41 5.17
N TRP A 274 -9.11 13.67 4.60
CA TRP A 274 -7.84 13.47 5.33
C TRP A 274 -7.25 14.74 5.95
N VAL A 275 -7.79 15.93 5.66
CA VAL A 275 -7.36 17.20 6.28
C VAL A 275 -8.55 18.15 6.49
N ARG A 276 -9.44 17.77 7.41
CA ARG A 276 -10.14 18.69 8.32
C ARG A 276 -9.98 18.02 9.69
N GLU A 277 -9.19 18.50 10.62
CA GLU A 277 -9.26 19.80 11.27
C GLU A 277 -7.84 20.30 11.67
N SER A 278 -7.58 21.58 11.41
CA SER A 278 -6.80 22.46 12.29
C SER A 278 -7.39 23.86 12.18
#